data_AF-A0A2S7JTY2-F1
#
_entry.id   AF-A0A2S7JTY2-F1
#
_cell.length_a   1.000
_cell.length_b   1.000
_cell.length_c   1.000
_cell.angle_alpha   90.00
_cell.angle_beta   90.00
_cell.angle_gamma   90.00
#
_symmetry.space_group_name_H-M   'P 1'
#
loop_
_entity.id
_entity.type
_entity.pdbx_description
1 polymer ?
#
loop_
_entity_poly.entity_id
_entity_poly.type
_entity_poly.pdbx_seq_one_letter_code
_entity_poly.pdbx_strand_id
1 'polypeptide(L)'
;MAIAQRSIAQKNMFGHPQGVRQDLGFETALRLVLIAGTNERLFSVNEDTKTVVNTLRLLVLKWYSFDNALDACLYFGHYFYAYQSHSQYAVKLLMEQSRFVVPHADKVVPNKAGLALIDTLPQPRWYKSVDGLGDKLSSIFIETADLAHVDAQVSGVQIHFKKSNHYDLRAPLFVRADAIETPQVLNDKVIVRCPHCSQKCRGNYFRHIEITCPKCQGHWSQRM
;
A
#
# COMPACT_ATOMS: atom_id res chain seq x y z
N MET A 1 4.18 4.24 16.83
CA MET A 1 2.80 3.74 16.71
C MET A 1 2.02 3.77 18.02
N ALA A 2 2.53 3.20 19.13
CA ALA A 2 1.81 3.24 20.43
C ALA A 2 1.45 4.66 20.92
N ILE A 3 2.35 5.64 20.78
CA ILE A 3 2.07 7.05 21.12
C ILE A 3 0.99 7.64 20.21
N ALA A 4 1.07 7.38 18.91
CA ALA A 4 0.08 7.82 17.93
C ALA A 4 -1.31 7.21 18.23
N GLN A 5 -1.36 5.92 18.54
CA GLN A 5 -2.58 5.22 18.92
C GLN A 5 -3.18 5.79 20.21
N ARG A 6 -2.37 6.03 21.25
CA ARG A 6 -2.85 6.65 22.50
C ARG A 6 -3.38 8.06 22.26
N SER A 7 -2.73 8.85 21.39
CA SER A 7 -3.21 10.17 20.98
C SER A 7 -4.57 10.11 20.27
N ILE A 8 -4.77 9.14 19.38
CA ILE A 8 -6.05 8.88 18.70
C ILE A 8 -7.12 8.45 19.73
N ALA A 9 -6.79 7.49 20.60
CA ALA A 9 -7.71 6.95 21.61
C ALA A 9 -8.13 8.00 22.66
N GLN A 10 -7.21 8.83 23.13
CA GLN A 10 -7.48 9.91 24.10
C GLN A 10 -8.43 10.97 23.54
N LYS A 11 -8.40 11.21 22.21
CA LYS A 11 -9.28 12.20 21.56
C LYS A 11 -10.62 11.61 21.11
N ASN A 12 -10.70 10.29 20.93
CA ASN A 12 -11.97 9.57 20.70
C ASN A 12 -12.84 9.43 21.98
N MET A 13 -12.36 9.84 23.16
CA MET A 13 -13.13 9.81 24.42
C MET A 13 -14.40 10.69 24.44
N PHE A 14 -14.68 11.48 23.39
CA PHE A 14 -15.87 12.34 23.31
C PHE A 14 -17.01 11.83 22.40
N GLY A 15 -17.02 10.53 22.07
CA GLY A 15 -18.29 9.81 21.86
C GLY A 15 -19.13 10.11 20.62
N HIS A 16 -18.56 10.56 19.49
CA HIS A 16 -19.31 10.66 18.22
C HIS A 16 -18.67 9.85 17.07
N PRO A 17 -19.41 8.93 16.42
CA PRO A 17 -18.92 8.17 15.26
C PRO A 17 -18.85 8.98 13.95
N GLN A 18 -19.45 10.17 13.90
CA GLN A 18 -19.51 11.03 12.69
C GLN A 18 -19.05 12.47 12.93
N GLY A 19 -18.66 12.81 14.16
CA GLY A 19 -18.33 14.18 14.54
C GLY A 19 -16.94 14.24 15.10
N VAL A 20 -15.96 14.53 14.24
CA VAL A 20 -14.65 14.92 14.75
C VAL A 20 -14.14 16.17 14.08
N ARG A 21 -13.69 17.12 14.91
CA ARG A 21 -12.45 17.85 14.60
C ARG A 21 -11.28 16.87 14.80
N GLN A 22 -11.18 15.88 13.89
CA GLN A 22 -10.22 14.76 13.94
C GLN A 22 -8.79 15.24 13.65
N ASP A 23 -8.71 16.41 13.03
CA ASP A 23 -7.55 16.94 12.32
C ASP A 23 -6.35 17.09 13.27
N LEU A 24 -6.51 17.77 14.40
CA LEU A 24 -5.40 18.07 15.32
C LEU A 24 -4.78 16.83 16.00
N GLY A 25 -5.57 15.80 16.28
CA GLY A 25 -5.10 14.59 16.98
C GLY A 25 -4.30 13.68 16.09
N PHE A 26 -4.89 13.38 14.93
CA PHE A 26 -4.28 12.53 13.95
C PHE A 26 -3.07 13.21 13.29
N GLU A 27 -3.14 14.49 12.93
CA GLU A 27 -2.00 15.20 12.35
C GLU A 27 -0.81 15.24 13.31
N THR A 28 -1.03 15.46 14.60
CA THR A 28 0.05 15.42 15.60
C THR A 28 0.68 14.03 15.69
N ALA A 29 -0.16 12.99 15.73
CA ALA A 29 0.29 11.60 15.78
C ALA A 29 1.06 11.21 14.50
N LEU A 30 0.52 11.57 13.33
CA LEU A 30 1.14 11.38 12.02
C LEU A 30 2.46 12.12 11.93
N ARG A 31 2.53 13.38 12.38
CA ARG A 31 3.77 14.17 12.42
C ARG A 31 4.86 13.49 13.24
N LEU A 32 4.53 12.98 14.43
CA LEU A 32 5.48 12.24 15.25
C LEU A 32 5.99 10.98 14.54
N VAL A 33 5.11 10.24 13.86
CA VAL A 33 5.50 9.04 13.10
C VAL A 33 6.37 9.42 11.90
N LEU A 34 6.07 10.51 11.18
CA LEU A 34 6.86 10.99 10.05
C LEU A 34 8.25 11.46 10.49
N ILE A 35 8.35 12.22 11.59
CA ILE A 35 9.64 12.63 12.17
C ILE A 35 10.45 11.40 12.60
N ALA A 36 9.82 10.46 13.32
CA ALA A 36 10.49 9.22 13.73
C ALA A 36 10.96 8.39 12.53
N GLY A 37 10.12 8.21 11.50
CA GLY A 37 10.49 7.49 10.29
C GLY A 37 11.61 8.15 9.50
N THR A 38 11.66 9.48 9.50
CA THR A 38 12.75 10.25 8.89
C THR A 38 14.05 10.08 9.69
N ASN A 39 14.00 10.17 11.02
CA ASN A 39 15.16 9.96 11.89
C ASN A 39 15.70 8.53 11.81
N GLU A 40 14.82 7.55 11.72
CA GLU A 40 15.13 6.13 11.50
C GLU A 40 15.47 5.79 10.05
N ARG A 41 15.45 6.80 9.16
CA ARG A 41 15.88 6.72 7.75
C ARG A 41 15.09 5.71 6.93
N LEU A 42 13.80 5.59 7.22
CA LEU A 42 12.84 4.74 6.48
C LEU A 42 12.39 5.39 5.17
N PHE A 43 12.44 6.72 5.07
CA PHE A 43 12.23 7.49 3.86
C PHE A 43 12.97 8.83 3.94
N SER A 44 13.23 9.44 2.78
CA SER A 44 13.84 10.77 2.70
C SER A 44 12.80 11.89 2.83
N VAL A 45 13.24 13.12 3.11
CA VAL A 45 12.31 14.26 3.20
C VAL A 45 11.87 14.78 1.83
N ASN A 46 12.54 14.33 0.77
CA ASN A 46 12.17 14.60 -0.62
C ASN A 46 11.47 13.39 -1.28
N GLU A 47 11.12 12.37 -0.49
CA GLU A 47 10.48 11.16 -0.98
C GLU A 47 9.09 11.45 -1.55
N ASP A 48 8.70 10.72 -2.59
CA ASP A 48 7.35 10.82 -3.13
C ASP A 48 6.30 10.46 -2.05
N THR A 49 5.22 11.24 -2.00
CA THR A 49 4.17 11.08 -0.99
C THR A 49 3.55 9.68 -1.05
N LYS A 50 3.41 9.07 -2.25
CA LYS A 50 2.85 7.73 -2.38
C LYS A 50 3.79 6.70 -1.73
N THR A 51 5.10 6.85 -1.90
CA THR A 51 6.11 5.99 -1.25
C THR A 51 6.07 6.11 0.27
N VAL A 52 5.99 7.34 0.80
CA VAL A 52 5.87 7.58 2.25
C VAL A 52 4.60 6.93 2.81
N VAL A 53 3.44 7.16 2.20
CA VAL A 53 2.17 6.58 2.65
C VAL A 53 2.20 5.05 2.59
N ASN A 54 2.78 4.48 1.54
CA ASN A 54 2.93 3.03 1.43
C ASN A 54 3.86 2.45 2.50
N THR A 55 4.92 3.18 2.87
CA THR A 55 5.82 2.82 3.98
C THR A 55 5.08 2.84 5.32
N LEU A 56 4.30 3.89 5.58
CA LEU A 56 3.48 4.00 6.79
C LEU A 56 2.48 2.84 6.91
N ARG A 57 1.83 2.46 5.79
CA ARG A 57 0.94 1.30 5.73
C ARG A 57 1.63 0.01 6.16
N LEU A 58 2.83 -0.23 5.67
CA LEU A 58 3.61 -1.42 6.00
C LEU A 58 4.09 -1.41 7.45
N LEU A 59 4.44 -0.23 7.98
CA LEU A 59 4.75 -0.08 9.41
C LEU A 59 3.55 -0.40 10.30
N VAL A 60 2.34 0.01 9.89
CA VAL A 60 1.10 -0.31 10.62
C VAL A 60 0.83 -1.82 10.60
N LEU A 61 0.96 -2.46 9.43
CA LEU A 61 0.85 -3.92 9.31
C LEU A 61 1.88 -4.66 10.16
N LYS A 62 3.14 -4.20 10.13
CA LYS A 62 4.22 -4.81 10.91
C LYS A 62 3.98 -4.65 12.41
N TRP A 63 3.52 -3.49 12.84
CA TRP A 63 3.12 -3.22 14.21
C TRP A 63 1.96 -4.14 14.64
N TYR A 64 0.95 -4.34 13.78
CA TYR A 64 -0.14 -5.29 14.05
C TYR A 64 0.36 -6.73 14.18
N SER A 65 1.30 -7.16 13.34
CA SER A 65 1.89 -8.51 13.44
C SER A 65 2.66 -8.80 14.73
N PHE A 66 2.86 -7.79 15.58
CA PHE A 66 3.41 -7.94 16.93
C PHE A 66 2.32 -7.87 18.01
N ASP A 67 1.12 -8.38 17.69
CA ASP A 67 -0.06 -8.45 18.57
C ASP A 67 -0.53 -7.10 19.15
N ASN A 68 -0.23 -6.00 18.43
CA ASN A 68 -0.72 -4.69 18.82
C ASN A 68 -2.16 -4.44 18.34
N ALA A 69 -2.84 -3.45 18.92
CA ALA A 69 -4.28 -3.26 18.75
C ALA A 69 -4.75 -3.01 17.31
N LEU A 70 -5.84 -3.67 16.91
CA LEU A 70 -6.42 -3.59 15.57
C LEU A 70 -6.97 -2.18 15.23
N ASP A 71 -7.43 -1.41 16.22
CA ASP A 71 -8.10 -0.11 15.98
C ASP A 71 -7.22 0.89 15.21
N ALA A 72 -5.91 0.89 15.46
CA ALA A 72 -4.99 1.77 14.73
C ALA A 72 -4.90 1.39 13.24
N CYS A 73 -5.04 0.10 12.93
CA CYS A 73 -5.06 -0.41 11.57
C CYS A 73 -6.34 0.00 10.84
N LEU A 74 -7.49 -0.15 11.50
CA LEU A 74 -8.79 0.25 10.96
C LEU A 74 -8.85 1.75 10.68
N TYR A 75 -8.37 2.56 11.63
CA TYR A 75 -8.30 4.01 11.46
C TYR A 75 -7.37 4.39 10.30
N PHE A 76 -6.18 3.78 10.23
CA PHE A 76 -5.24 4.00 9.13
C PHE A 76 -5.87 3.63 7.78
N GLY A 77 -6.49 2.46 7.69
CA GLY A 77 -7.18 1.99 6.49
C GLY A 77 -8.24 2.98 6.04
N HIS A 78 -9.13 3.38 6.94
CA HIS A 78 -10.19 4.35 6.64
C HIS A 78 -9.62 5.69 6.15
N TYR A 79 -8.67 6.29 6.88
CA TYR A 79 -8.13 7.60 6.51
C TYR A 79 -7.41 7.59 5.16
N PHE A 80 -6.57 6.58 4.91
CA PHE A 80 -5.73 6.53 3.72
C PHE A 80 -6.45 5.98 2.48
N TYR A 81 -7.44 5.10 2.63
CA TYR A 81 -8.24 4.60 1.50
C TYR A 81 -9.47 5.46 1.20
N ALA A 82 -10.23 5.91 2.21
CA ALA A 82 -11.46 6.67 1.98
C ALA A 82 -11.18 8.16 1.71
N TYR A 83 -10.20 8.75 2.39
CA TYR A 83 -9.83 10.17 2.29
C TYR A 83 -8.48 10.39 1.61
N GLN A 84 -8.19 9.61 0.57
CA GLN A 84 -6.86 9.51 -0.01
C GLN A 84 -6.26 10.86 -0.44
N SER A 85 -7.01 11.71 -1.14
CA SER A 85 -6.51 13.04 -1.57
C SER A 85 -6.14 13.93 -0.37
N HIS A 86 -6.98 13.94 0.66
CA HIS A 86 -6.73 14.68 1.88
C HIS A 86 -5.51 14.12 2.63
N SER A 87 -5.43 12.79 2.76
CA SER A 87 -4.32 12.12 3.44
C SER A 87 -2.96 12.38 2.77
N GLN A 88 -2.92 12.37 1.43
CA GLN A 88 -1.71 12.66 0.67
C GLN A 88 -1.31 14.12 0.81
N TYR A 89 -2.27 15.04 0.78
CA TYR A 89 -2.00 16.46 1.03
C TYR A 89 -1.44 16.70 2.43
N ALA A 90 -2.05 16.11 3.46
CA ALA A 90 -1.59 16.24 4.84
C ALA A 90 -0.18 15.67 5.02
N VAL A 91 0.12 14.49 4.47
CA VAL A 91 1.47 13.91 4.51
C VAL A 91 2.48 14.82 3.82
N LYS A 92 2.17 15.32 2.62
CA LYS A 92 3.05 16.25 1.89
C LYS A 92 3.36 17.49 2.73
N LEU A 93 2.33 18.13 3.28
CA LEU A 93 2.49 19.33 4.12
C LEU A 93 3.34 19.05 5.36
N LEU A 94 3.07 17.95 6.06
CA LEU A 94 3.82 17.57 7.27
C LEU A 94 5.28 17.21 6.95
N MET A 95 5.54 16.57 5.82
CA MET A 95 6.90 16.27 5.35
C MET A 95 7.66 17.55 4.99
N GLU A 96 7.02 18.50 4.31
CA GLU A 96 7.60 19.82 4.04
C GLU A 96 7.93 20.57 5.33
N GLN A 97 7.04 20.55 6.33
CA GLN A 97 7.30 21.15 7.64
C GLN A 97 8.39 20.43 8.43
N SER A 98 8.56 19.12 8.24
CA SER A 98 9.57 18.33 8.95
C SER A 98 11.00 18.66 8.50
N ARG A 99 11.17 19.26 7.31
CA ARG A 99 12.46 19.78 6.80
C ARG A 99 13.16 20.70 7.80
N PHE A 100 12.39 21.53 8.50
CA PHE A 100 12.93 22.50 9.44
C PHE A 100 13.39 21.89 10.76
N VAL A 101 12.99 20.64 11.05
CA VAL A 101 13.22 19.98 12.35
C VAL A 101 14.27 18.86 12.23
N VAL A 102 14.55 18.35 11.02
CA VAL A 102 15.51 17.27 10.78
C VAL A 102 16.72 17.80 9.98
N PRO A 103 17.76 18.34 10.65
CA PRO A 103 18.74 19.23 10.03
C PRO A 103 19.67 18.60 8.97
N HIS A 104 19.63 17.29 8.73
CA HIS A 104 20.56 16.58 7.82
C HIS A 104 19.90 15.57 6.87
N ALA A 105 18.61 15.76 6.57
CA ALA A 105 17.82 14.81 5.77
C ALA A 105 18.34 14.53 4.34
N ASP A 106 19.11 15.46 3.75
CA ASP A 106 19.54 15.36 2.35
C ASP A 106 20.81 14.50 2.14
N LYS A 107 21.48 14.03 3.20
CA LYS A 107 22.70 13.19 3.13
C LYS A 107 22.52 11.81 3.77
N VAL A 108 21.30 11.28 3.75
CA VAL A 108 20.92 10.13 4.58
C VAL A 108 21.00 8.82 3.78
N VAL A 109 21.87 7.91 4.22
CA VAL A 109 21.89 6.53 3.74
C VAL A 109 20.65 5.80 4.27
N PRO A 110 19.83 5.16 3.41
CA PRO A 110 18.64 4.44 3.83
C PRO A 110 18.94 3.36 4.88
N ASN A 111 18.08 3.23 5.88
CA ASN A 111 18.17 2.15 6.86
C ASN A 111 17.73 0.82 6.23
N LYS A 112 18.69 0.11 5.63
CA LYS A 112 18.45 -1.17 4.95
C LYS A 112 17.84 -2.23 5.87
N ALA A 113 18.23 -2.27 7.14
CA ALA A 113 17.69 -3.23 8.10
C ALA A 113 16.22 -2.94 8.42
N GLY A 114 15.88 -1.67 8.67
CA GLY A 114 14.50 -1.23 8.87
C GLY A 114 13.61 -1.47 7.64
N LEU A 115 14.12 -1.16 6.45
CA LEU A 115 13.42 -1.38 5.18
C LEU A 115 13.20 -2.88 4.89
N ALA A 116 14.17 -3.74 5.20
CA ALA A 116 14.04 -5.20 5.06
C ALA A 116 12.93 -5.77 5.96
N LEU A 117 12.61 -5.13 7.08
CA LEU A 117 11.50 -5.55 7.95
C LEU A 117 10.11 -5.25 7.35
N ILE A 118 10.04 -4.35 6.38
CA ILE A 118 8.82 -3.89 5.72
C ILE A 118 8.85 -4.13 4.20
N ASP A 119 9.65 -5.11 3.77
CA ASP A 119 10.10 -5.28 2.39
C ASP A 119 8.97 -5.11 1.35
N THR A 120 9.05 -4.04 0.55
CA THR A 120 8.20 -3.84 -0.63
C THR A 120 8.88 -4.46 -1.82
N LEU A 121 8.44 -5.66 -2.21
CA LEU A 121 8.93 -6.28 -3.44
C LEU A 121 8.41 -5.50 -4.67
N PRO A 122 9.31 -4.86 -5.44
CA PRO A 122 8.97 -4.09 -6.63
C PRO A 122 9.19 -4.99 -7.85
N GLN A 123 8.26 -5.86 -8.15
CA GLN A 123 8.22 -6.58 -9.43
C GLN A 123 6.77 -6.60 -9.95
N PRO A 124 6.53 -6.82 -11.26
CA PRO A 124 5.19 -6.96 -11.81
C PRO A 124 4.50 -8.19 -11.23
N ARG A 125 3.93 -7.99 -10.03
CA ARG A 125 3.25 -8.96 -9.19
C ARG A 125 1.73 -8.87 -9.33
N TRP A 126 1.23 -7.79 -9.93
CA TRP A 126 -0.19 -7.59 -10.11
C TRP A 126 -0.63 -8.09 -11.48
N TYR A 127 -1.85 -8.58 -11.58
CA TYR A 127 -2.48 -8.97 -12.83
C TYR A 127 -3.87 -8.33 -12.94
N LYS A 128 -4.23 -7.96 -14.16
CA LYS A 128 -5.58 -7.52 -14.48
C LYS A 128 -6.44 -8.73 -14.84
N SER A 129 -7.65 -8.76 -14.31
CA SER A 129 -8.72 -9.70 -14.65
C SER A 129 -9.97 -8.94 -15.10
N VAL A 130 -10.98 -9.64 -15.60
CA VAL A 130 -12.28 -9.04 -15.96
C VAL A 130 -12.95 -8.39 -14.73
N ASP A 131 -12.84 -9.03 -13.56
CA ASP A 131 -13.53 -8.61 -12.34
C ASP A 131 -12.71 -7.63 -11.47
N GLY A 132 -11.45 -7.37 -11.81
CA GLY A 132 -10.61 -6.46 -11.05
C GLY A 132 -9.11 -6.71 -11.14
N LEU A 133 -8.40 -6.38 -10.06
CA LEU A 133 -6.95 -6.45 -9.96
C LEU A 133 -6.53 -7.45 -8.87
N GLY A 134 -5.67 -8.40 -9.20
CA GLY A 134 -5.18 -9.41 -8.26
C GLY A 134 -3.66 -9.39 -8.10
N ASP A 135 -3.21 -9.93 -6.97
CA ASP A 135 -1.79 -10.11 -6.67
C ASP A 135 -1.40 -11.58 -6.88
N LYS A 136 -0.31 -11.85 -7.60
CA LYS A 136 0.13 -13.21 -7.93
C LYS A 136 0.76 -13.94 -6.74
N LEU A 137 1.25 -13.21 -5.73
CA LEU A 137 2.00 -13.78 -4.62
C LEU A 137 1.19 -13.79 -3.31
N SER A 138 -0.05 -13.33 -3.35
CA SER A 138 -0.92 -13.26 -2.19
C SER A 138 -2.38 -13.47 -2.57
N SER A 139 -3.24 -13.63 -1.58
CA SER A 139 -4.68 -13.81 -1.79
C SER A 139 -5.43 -12.49 -2.06
N ILE A 140 -4.72 -11.39 -2.33
CA ILE A 140 -5.32 -10.07 -2.46
C ILE A 140 -6.01 -9.97 -3.83
N PHE A 141 -7.29 -9.62 -3.80
CA PHE A 141 -8.07 -9.33 -5.00
C PHE A 141 -8.96 -8.11 -4.75
N ILE A 142 -8.95 -7.17 -5.69
CA ILE A 142 -9.64 -5.89 -5.57
C ILE A 142 -10.59 -5.77 -6.74
N GLU A 143 -11.88 -5.61 -6.45
CA GLU A 143 -12.92 -5.49 -7.47
C GLU A 143 -12.75 -4.22 -8.30
N THR A 144 -13.12 -4.26 -9.58
CA THR A 144 -13.06 -3.09 -10.48
C THR A 144 -13.73 -1.84 -9.90
N ALA A 145 -14.81 -1.99 -9.14
CA ALA A 145 -15.53 -0.87 -8.53
C ALA A 145 -14.80 -0.22 -7.33
N ASP A 146 -13.74 -0.85 -6.82
CA ASP A 146 -12.86 -0.32 -5.78
C ASP A 146 -11.57 0.28 -6.35
N LEU A 147 -11.50 0.41 -7.68
CA LEU A 147 -10.36 0.91 -8.44
C LEU A 147 -10.72 2.20 -9.19
N ALA A 148 -9.77 3.12 -9.26
CA ALA A 148 -9.83 4.29 -10.12
C ALA A 148 -8.55 4.40 -10.97
N HIS A 149 -8.69 4.50 -12.28
CA HIS A 149 -7.56 4.75 -13.17
C HIS A 149 -7.05 6.19 -12.99
N VAL A 150 -5.74 6.33 -12.87
CA VAL A 150 -5.09 7.63 -12.69
C VAL A 150 -3.93 7.73 -13.66
N ASP A 151 -3.97 8.73 -14.53
CA ASP A 151 -2.93 9.00 -15.55
C ASP A 151 -2.16 10.30 -15.31
N ALA A 152 -2.38 10.98 -14.18
CA ALA A 152 -1.66 12.19 -13.81
C ALA A 152 -0.23 11.85 -13.31
N GLN A 153 0.79 12.33 -14.03
CA GLN A 153 2.24 12.16 -13.80
C GLN A 153 2.77 10.72 -13.91
N VAL A 154 2.09 9.73 -13.32
CA VAL A 154 2.43 8.30 -13.40
C VAL A 154 1.14 7.50 -13.58
N SER A 155 1.01 6.80 -14.70
CA SER A 155 -0.15 5.96 -15.00
C SER A 155 -0.24 4.76 -14.05
N GLY A 156 -1.45 4.46 -13.62
CA GLY A 156 -1.73 3.31 -12.77
C GLY A 156 -3.17 3.27 -12.27
N VAL A 157 -3.35 2.57 -11.16
CA VAL A 157 -4.64 2.31 -10.54
C VAL A 157 -4.57 2.68 -9.07
N GLN A 158 -5.46 3.56 -8.65
CA GLN A 158 -5.71 3.94 -7.27
C GLN A 158 -6.74 2.99 -6.66
N ILE A 159 -6.49 2.55 -5.43
CA ILE A 159 -7.34 1.61 -4.69
C ILE A 159 -8.02 2.38 -3.57
N HIS A 160 -9.34 2.21 -3.39
CA HIS A 160 -10.09 2.99 -2.40
C HIS A 160 -11.15 2.21 -1.59
N PHE A 161 -11.47 0.96 -1.95
CA PHE A 161 -12.46 0.11 -1.22
C PHE A 161 -13.82 0.79 -0.95
N LYS A 162 -14.34 1.57 -1.91
CA LYS A 162 -15.58 2.37 -1.72
C LYS A 162 -16.85 1.54 -1.84
N LYS A 163 -16.84 0.51 -2.70
CA LYS A 163 -17.97 -0.39 -2.89
C LYS A 163 -17.96 -1.47 -1.81
N SER A 164 -16.80 -2.10 -1.58
CA SER A 164 -16.72 -3.19 -0.61
C SER A 164 -16.78 -2.70 0.83
N ASN A 165 -16.23 -1.54 1.17
CA ASN A 165 -15.97 -1.10 2.55
C ASN A 165 -15.13 -2.09 3.38
N HIS A 166 -14.43 -3.04 2.72
CA HIS A 166 -13.57 -4.03 3.36
C HIS A 166 -12.11 -3.65 3.09
N TYR A 167 -11.54 -2.81 3.95
CA TYR A 167 -10.15 -2.36 3.78
C TYR A 167 -9.16 -3.52 3.94
N ASP A 168 -8.46 -3.89 2.87
CA ASP A 168 -7.30 -4.77 2.96
C ASP A 168 -6.03 -3.94 3.00
N LEU A 169 -5.48 -3.74 4.20
CA LEU A 169 -4.23 -3.01 4.40
C LEU A 169 -3.04 -3.65 3.69
N ARG A 170 -3.10 -4.92 3.26
CA ARG A 170 -2.02 -5.57 2.50
C ARG A 170 -1.98 -5.10 1.05
N ALA A 171 -3.11 -4.64 0.51
CA ALA A 171 -3.13 -3.93 -0.76
C ALA A 171 -2.36 -2.60 -0.63
N PRO A 172 -1.66 -2.13 -1.68
CA PRO A 172 -1.14 -0.77 -1.74
C PRO A 172 -2.27 0.20 -2.07
N LEU A 173 -2.04 1.49 -1.84
CA LEU A 173 -2.98 2.53 -2.24
C LEU A 173 -2.97 2.86 -3.73
N PHE A 174 -1.87 2.49 -4.40
CA PHE A 174 -1.64 2.77 -5.81
C PHE A 174 -0.77 1.66 -6.39
N VAL A 175 -1.18 1.14 -7.53
CA VAL A 175 -0.40 0.19 -8.34
C VAL A 175 -0.09 0.87 -9.65
N ARG A 176 1.20 0.98 -9.98
CA ARG A 176 1.64 1.55 -11.26
C ARG A 176 1.24 0.63 -12.42
N ALA A 177 0.94 1.22 -13.57
CA ALA A 177 0.55 0.47 -14.76
C ALA A 177 1.62 -0.55 -15.21
N ASP A 178 2.91 -0.24 -15.07
CA ASP A 178 4.03 -1.13 -15.41
C ASP A 178 4.20 -2.31 -14.44
N ALA A 179 3.60 -2.24 -13.25
CA ALA A 179 3.54 -3.34 -12.30
C ALA A 179 2.34 -4.28 -12.52
N ILE A 180 1.42 -3.92 -13.43
CA ILE A 180 0.21 -4.68 -13.75
C ILE A 180 0.44 -5.45 -15.04
N GLU A 181 0.48 -6.78 -14.96
CA GLU A 181 0.43 -7.62 -16.14
C GLU A 181 -1.01 -7.70 -16.66
N THR A 182 -1.19 -7.49 -17.95
CA THR A 182 -2.42 -7.90 -18.65
C THR A 182 -2.15 -9.27 -19.28
N PRO A 183 -2.81 -10.35 -18.82
CA PRO A 183 -2.64 -11.67 -19.39
C PRO A 183 -2.94 -11.67 -20.90
N GLN A 184 -2.06 -12.28 -21.70
CA GLN A 184 -2.30 -12.42 -23.14
C GLN A 184 -3.06 -13.71 -23.41
N VAL A 185 -4.20 -13.62 -24.11
CA VAL A 185 -4.99 -14.79 -24.50
C VAL A 185 -4.77 -15.04 -26.00
N LEU A 186 -4.30 -16.24 -26.34
CA LEU A 186 -4.05 -16.66 -27.72
C LEU A 186 -4.41 -18.15 -27.88
N ASN A 187 -5.33 -18.47 -28.80
CA ASN A 187 -5.75 -19.85 -29.10
C ASN A 187 -6.08 -20.66 -27.84
N ASP A 188 -6.98 -20.14 -27.00
CA ASP A 188 -7.41 -20.72 -25.71
C ASP A 188 -6.30 -20.90 -24.65
N LYS A 189 -5.12 -20.33 -24.89
CA LYS A 189 -4.01 -20.33 -23.94
C LYS A 189 -3.79 -18.94 -23.38
N VAL A 190 -3.52 -18.88 -22.08
CA VAL A 190 -3.08 -17.67 -21.38
C VAL A 190 -1.57 -17.68 -21.29
N ILE A 191 -0.96 -16.56 -21.62
CA ILE A 191 0.45 -16.30 -21.41
C ILE A 191 0.57 -15.23 -20.32
N VAL A 192 1.26 -15.60 -19.24
CA VAL A 192 1.59 -14.72 -18.12
C VAL A 192 3.06 -14.82 -17.75
N ARG A 193 3.58 -13.86 -16.99
CA ARG A 193 4.95 -13.85 -16.48
C ARG A 193 4.99 -14.36 -15.05
N CYS A 194 5.95 -15.25 -14.80
CA CYS A 194 6.25 -15.73 -13.46
C CYS A 194 6.65 -14.56 -12.54
N PRO A 195 6.03 -14.41 -11.35
CA PRO A 195 6.33 -13.32 -10.43
C PRO A 195 7.72 -13.44 -9.77
N HIS A 196 8.38 -14.60 -9.85
CA HIS A 196 9.70 -14.84 -9.25
C HIS A 196 10.86 -14.67 -10.22
N CYS A 197 10.69 -15.05 -11.49
CA CYS A 197 11.80 -15.08 -12.46
C CYS A 197 11.45 -14.48 -13.83
N SER A 198 10.26 -13.88 -13.97
CA SER A 198 9.75 -13.27 -15.21
C SER A 198 9.64 -14.19 -16.44
N GLN A 199 9.87 -15.51 -16.28
CA GLN A 199 9.67 -16.50 -17.34
C GLN A 199 8.21 -16.47 -17.83
N LYS A 200 8.01 -16.46 -19.15
CA LYS A 200 6.68 -16.63 -19.74
C LYS A 200 6.19 -18.04 -19.47
N CYS A 201 5.03 -18.13 -18.82
CA CYS A 201 4.35 -19.36 -18.46
C CYS A 201 3.03 -19.43 -19.24
N ARG A 202 2.67 -20.63 -19.69
CA ARG A 202 1.45 -20.88 -20.46
C ARG A 202 0.48 -21.67 -19.59
N GLY A 203 -0.77 -21.24 -19.55
CA GLY A 203 -1.88 -21.95 -18.93
C GLY A 203 -3.06 -22.05 -19.89
N ASN A 204 -4.06 -22.86 -19.54
CA ASN A 204 -5.32 -22.89 -20.27
C ASN A 204 -6.21 -21.73 -19.81
N TYR A 205 -6.97 -21.12 -20.71
CA TYR A 205 -7.89 -20.02 -20.35
C TYR A 205 -9.13 -20.55 -19.62
N PHE A 206 -9.16 -20.35 -18.31
CA PHE A 206 -10.29 -20.63 -17.42
C PHE A 206 -10.52 -19.43 -16.52
N ARG A 207 -11.68 -19.36 -15.83
CA ARG A 207 -11.97 -18.29 -14.84
C ARG A 207 -10.91 -18.19 -13.74
N HIS A 208 -10.37 -19.33 -13.34
CA HIS A 208 -9.22 -19.43 -12.44
C HIS A 208 -8.16 -20.29 -13.10
N ILE A 209 -6.91 -19.83 -13.05
CA ILE A 209 -5.76 -20.54 -13.59
C ILE A 209 -4.73 -20.79 -12.50
N GLU A 210 -4.23 -22.02 -12.45
CA GLU A 210 -3.13 -22.45 -11.61
C GLU A 210 -1.90 -22.64 -12.49
N ILE A 211 -0.78 -22.04 -12.10
CA ILE A 211 0.42 -22.02 -12.94
C ILE A 211 1.62 -22.42 -12.11
N THR A 212 2.44 -23.30 -12.68
CA THR A 212 3.75 -23.65 -12.16
C THR A 212 4.80 -23.18 -13.14
N CYS A 213 5.76 -22.39 -12.67
CA CYS A 213 6.83 -21.88 -13.52
C CYS A 213 7.79 -23.01 -13.90
N PRO A 214 8.05 -23.28 -15.19
CA PRO A 214 8.97 -24.34 -15.59
C PRO A 214 10.42 -24.05 -15.21
N LYS A 215 10.79 -22.78 -15.01
CA LYS A 215 12.15 -22.35 -14.71
C LYS A 215 12.48 -22.39 -13.21
N CYS A 216 11.61 -21.85 -12.37
CA CYS A 216 11.87 -21.73 -10.93
C CYS A 216 10.98 -22.62 -10.06
N GLN A 217 10.06 -23.39 -10.66
CA GLN A 217 9.07 -24.23 -9.97
C GLN A 217 8.13 -23.47 -9.02
N GLY A 218 8.17 -22.14 -9.02
CA GLY A 218 7.24 -21.31 -8.26
C GLY A 218 5.81 -21.51 -8.75
N HIS A 219 4.87 -21.56 -7.80
CA HIS A 219 3.46 -21.84 -8.04
C HIS A 219 2.58 -20.68 -7.59
N TRP A 220 1.57 -20.34 -8.39
CA TRP A 220 0.56 -19.33 -8.05
C TRP A 220 -0.76 -19.56 -8.79
N SER A 221 -1.81 -18.90 -8.30
CA SER A 221 -3.15 -18.89 -8.88
C SER A 221 -3.56 -17.48 -9.31
N GLN A 222 -4.36 -17.36 -10.38
CA GLN A 222 -4.88 -16.08 -10.88
C GLN A 222 -6.33 -16.20 -11.30
N ARG A 223 -7.10 -15.12 -11.13
CA ARG A 223 -8.42 -14.95 -11.74
C ARG A 223 -8.25 -14.34 -13.14
N MET A 224 -9.03 -14.77 -14.11
CA MET A 224 -8.99 -14.23 -15.48
C MET A 224 -10.11 -13.22 -15.72
#